data_AF-A0A368G9K3-F1
#
_entry.id   AF-A0A368G9K3-F1
#
_cell.length_a   1.000
_cell.length_b   1.000
_cell.length_c   1.000
_cell.angle_alpha   90.00
_cell.angle_beta   90.00
_cell.angle_gamma   90.00
#
_symmetry.space_group_name_H-M   'P 1'
#
loop_
_entity.id
_entity.type
_entity.pdbx_description
1 polymer ?
#
loop_
_entity_poly.entity_id
_entity_poly.type
_entity_poly.pdbx_seq_one_letter_code
_entity_poly.pdbx_strand_id
1 'polypeptide(L)'
;LYVLPGDRLRSDQLRNYRLLEIINNLAAKWPSQAKSLLAVQNESISVIIEAIRQSIFSIIASMHREMDDSKGISPYMQELLAYIGRIEFHLSHFPSTIRHTSALSSISDYIIQVFIVNATLVRPLTDSIRRRLYEDLEKLLDAVDSKMSPSVKYPNRAHLLLLFSPGQSSMADNMNDDGLPAWIYIHALIADSPEILVSPHLSVQWPIEQYVKWCCEHSDMEIISFLSGLMTSYTALVINRHETQYVPHYPQIMELIKKGTETSS
;
A
#
# COMPACT_ATOMS: atom_id res chain seq x y z
N LEU A 1 -5.81 -15.74 -19.62
CA LEU A 1 -5.68 -14.27 -19.58
C LEU A 1 -4.32 -13.91 -18.99
N TYR A 2 -3.29 -13.80 -19.83
CA TYR A 2 -1.97 -13.28 -19.45
C TYR A 2 -2.05 -11.76 -19.59
N VAL A 3 -2.45 -11.06 -18.52
CA VAL A 3 -2.99 -9.71 -18.69
C VAL A 3 -1.90 -8.66 -18.93
N LEU A 4 -0.69 -8.79 -18.41
CA LEU A 4 0.36 -7.77 -18.66
C LEU A 4 1.80 -8.32 -18.84
N PRO A 5 2.14 -9.05 -19.93
CA PRO A 5 3.53 -9.29 -20.27
C PRO A 5 3.90 -8.55 -21.56
N GLY A 6 4.43 -7.34 -21.41
CA GLY A 6 5.24 -6.69 -22.44
C GLY A 6 4.88 -5.23 -22.73
N ASP A 7 5.90 -4.47 -23.16
CA ASP A 7 5.78 -3.06 -23.61
C ASP A 7 4.95 -2.90 -24.90
N ARG A 8 4.41 -4.00 -25.46
CA ARG A 8 3.62 -4.02 -26.69
C ARG A 8 2.28 -4.69 -26.46
N LEU A 9 1.23 -4.00 -26.87
CA LEU A 9 -0.11 -4.57 -26.91
C LEU A 9 -0.20 -5.65 -27.98
N ARG A 10 -0.59 -6.84 -27.57
CA ARG A 10 -0.94 -7.91 -28.49
C ARG A 10 -2.28 -7.61 -29.17
N SER A 11 -2.47 -8.16 -30.36
CA SER A 11 -3.70 -7.93 -31.15
C SER A 11 -4.96 -8.41 -30.44
N ASP A 12 -4.87 -9.46 -29.62
CA ASP A 12 -5.97 -9.95 -28.77
C ASP A 12 -6.32 -8.97 -27.65
N GLN A 13 -5.31 -8.41 -26.97
CA GLN A 13 -5.53 -7.40 -25.93
C GLN A 13 -6.24 -6.16 -26.49
N LEU A 14 -5.81 -5.66 -27.65
CA LEU A 14 -6.44 -4.51 -28.30
C LEU A 14 -7.90 -4.79 -28.68
N ARG A 15 -8.21 -6.00 -29.16
CA ARG A 15 -9.59 -6.42 -29.43
C ARG A 15 -10.43 -6.45 -28.16
N ASN A 16 -9.89 -6.99 -27.07
CA ASN A 16 -10.58 -7.05 -25.78
C ASN A 16 -10.89 -5.64 -25.24
N TYR A 17 -9.94 -4.70 -25.32
CA TYR A 17 -10.17 -3.32 -24.89
C TYR A 17 -11.23 -2.61 -25.73
N ARG A 18 -11.24 -2.84 -27.06
CA ARG A 18 -12.32 -2.34 -27.92
C ARG A 18 -13.68 -2.93 -27.57
N LEU A 19 -13.75 -4.21 -27.20
CA LEU A 19 -15.00 -4.83 -26.76
C LEU A 19 -15.51 -4.18 -25.47
N LEU A 20 -14.63 -3.88 -24.51
CA LEU A 20 -15.00 -3.16 -23.28
C LEU A 20 -15.58 -1.78 -23.59
N GLU A 21 -14.97 -1.02 -24.51
CA GLU A 21 -15.49 0.27 -24.98
C GLU A 21 -16.86 0.13 -25.67
N ILE A 22 -17.03 -0.88 -26.53
CA ILE A 22 -18.32 -1.13 -27.19
C ILE A 22 -19.39 -1.43 -26.14
N ILE A 23 -19.09 -2.29 -25.15
CA ILE A 23 -20.01 -2.58 -24.05
C ILE A 23 -20.40 -1.31 -23.31
N ASN A 24 -19.42 -0.46 -22.96
CA ASN A 24 -19.68 0.80 -22.28
C ASN A 24 -20.64 1.70 -23.08
N ASN A 25 -20.39 1.84 -24.38
CA ASN A 25 -21.21 2.65 -25.27
C ASN A 25 -22.64 2.10 -25.46
N LEU A 26 -22.78 0.78 -25.59
CA LEU A 26 -24.09 0.13 -25.65
C LEU A 26 -24.86 0.33 -24.34
N ALA A 27 -24.18 0.19 -23.19
CA ALA A 27 -24.79 0.36 -21.88
C ALA A 27 -25.27 1.80 -21.64
N ALA A 28 -24.48 2.80 -22.07
CA ALA A 28 -24.88 4.19 -22.00
C ALA A 28 -26.13 4.50 -22.85
N LYS A 29 -26.28 3.84 -24.00
CA LYS A 29 -27.40 4.07 -24.92
C LYS A 29 -28.67 3.29 -24.56
N TRP A 30 -28.53 2.10 -23.97
CA TRP A 30 -29.64 1.21 -23.62
C TRP A 30 -29.53 0.66 -22.18
N PRO A 31 -29.62 1.54 -21.16
CA PRO A 31 -29.31 1.18 -19.78
C PRO A 31 -30.23 0.10 -19.21
N SER A 32 -31.52 0.09 -19.58
CA SER A 32 -32.47 -0.91 -19.08
C SER A 32 -32.26 -2.31 -19.67
N GLN A 33 -31.52 -2.44 -20.76
CA GLN A 33 -31.22 -3.72 -21.41
C GLN A 33 -29.77 -4.19 -21.19
N ALA A 34 -28.90 -3.34 -20.65
CA ALA A 34 -27.46 -3.60 -20.62
C ALA A 34 -26.95 -4.34 -19.38
N LYS A 35 -27.83 -4.79 -18.47
CA LYS A 35 -27.45 -5.42 -17.20
C LYS A 35 -26.42 -6.55 -17.37
N SER A 36 -26.67 -7.50 -18.29
CA SER A 36 -25.76 -8.62 -18.52
C SER A 36 -24.44 -8.20 -19.17
N LEU A 37 -24.46 -7.16 -20.02
CA LEU A 37 -23.24 -6.62 -20.63
C LEU A 37 -22.35 -5.94 -19.59
N LEU A 38 -22.96 -5.14 -18.70
CA LEU A 38 -22.25 -4.51 -17.58
C LEU A 38 -21.67 -5.54 -16.61
N ALA A 39 -22.37 -6.66 -16.37
CA ALA A 39 -21.82 -7.75 -15.57
C ALA A 39 -20.52 -8.32 -16.17
N VAL A 40 -20.51 -8.61 -17.48
CA VAL A 40 -19.32 -9.09 -18.19
C VAL A 40 -18.20 -8.06 -18.20
N GLN A 41 -18.53 -6.77 -18.37
CA GLN A 41 -17.56 -5.68 -18.30
C GLN A 41 -16.91 -5.60 -16.92
N ASN A 42 -17.71 -5.62 -15.84
CA ASN A 42 -17.21 -5.54 -14.47
C ASN A 42 -16.33 -6.75 -14.11
N GLU A 43 -16.71 -7.95 -14.51
CA GLU A 43 -15.90 -9.16 -14.31
C GLU A 43 -14.57 -9.05 -15.06
N SER A 44 -14.60 -8.59 -16.32
CA SER A 44 -13.39 -8.40 -17.13
C SER A 44 -12.44 -7.36 -16.52
N ILE A 45 -12.98 -6.23 -16.04
CA ILE A 45 -12.20 -5.21 -15.33
C ILE A 45 -11.63 -5.79 -14.05
N SER A 46 -12.42 -6.50 -13.25
CA SER A 46 -11.96 -7.12 -12.00
C SER A 46 -10.77 -8.04 -12.22
N VAL A 47 -10.80 -8.88 -13.27
CA VAL A 47 -9.67 -9.75 -13.66
C VAL A 47 -8.43 -8.93 -14.04
N ILE A 48 -8.60 -7.82 -14.76
CA ILE A 48 -7.49 -6.93 -15.12
C ILE A 48 -6.88 -6.28 -13.88
N ILE A 49 -7.71 -5.75 -12.99
CA ILE A 49 -7.28 -5.07 -11.76
C ILE A 49 -6.58 -6.06 -10.83
N GLU A 50 -7.07 -7.28 -10.69
CA GLU A 50 -6.42 -8.30 -9.86
C GLU A 50 -5.03 -8.68 -10.41
N ALA A 51 -4.90 -8.84 -11.72
CA ALA A 51 -3.58 -9.09 -12.34
C ALA A 51 -2.60 -7.92 -12.12
N ILE A 52 -3.10 -6.68 -12.14
CA ILE A 52 -2.33 -5.48 -11.81
C ILE A 52 -1.87 -5.54 -10.35
N ARG A 53 -2.78 -5.83 -9.41
CA ARG A 53 -2.51 -5.92 -7.97
C ARG A 53 -1.45 -6.99 -7.66
N GLN A 54 -1.59 -8.19 -8.22
CA GLN A 54 -0.62 -9.29 -8.06
C GLN A 54 0.81 -8.88 -8.47
N SER A 55 0.92 -8.15 -9.58
CA SER A 55 2.22 -7.70 -10.10
C SER A 55 2.81 -6.60 -9.21
N ILE A 56 2.01 -5.60 -8.80
CA ILE A 56 2.43 -4.55 -7.86
C ILE A 56 2.93 -5.18 -6.55
N PHE A 57 2.17 -6.14 -6.01
CA PHE A 57 2.54 -6.87 -4.80
C PHE A 57 3.90 -7.55 -4.94
N SER A 58 4.09 -8.28 -6.04
CA SER A 58 5.33 -9.02 -6.30
C SER A 58 6.54 -8.09 -6.49
N ILE A 59 6.37 -6.99 -7.22
CA ILE A 59 7.41 -5.99 -7.44
C ILE A 59 7.79 -5.34 -6.10
N ILE A 60 6.84 -4.83 -5.32
CA ILE A 60 7.14 -4.17 -4.05
C ILE A 60 7.74 -5.15 -3.03
N ALA A 61 7.30 -6.42 -2.99
CA ALA A 61 7.87 -7.41 -2.09
C ALA A 61 9.37 -7.66 -2.32
N SER A 62 9.89 -7.40 -3.54
CA SER A 62 11.33 -7.49 -3.81
C SER A 62 12.17 -6.45 -3.07
N MET A 63 11.56 -5.38 -2.54
CA MET A 63 12.18 -4.37 -1.66
C MET A 63 13.04 -5.04 -0.57
N HIS A 64 12.53 -6.06 0.12
CA HIS A 64 13.22 -6.71 1.23
C HIS A 64 14.55 -7.40 0.84
N ARG A 65 14.77 -7.65 -0.46
CA ARG A 65 16.02 -8.22 -0.98
C ARG A 65 16.96 -7.18 -1.61
N GLU A 66 16.44 -5.99 -1.90
CA GLU A 66 17.12 -4.98 -2.72
C GLU A 66 17.46 -3.71 -1.93
N MET A 67 16.99 -3.63 -0.68
CA MET A 67 17.30 -2.57 0.29
C MET A 67 18.72 -2.69 0.89
N ASP A 68 19.70 -3.07 0.06
CA ASP A 68 21.15 -3.04 0.35
C ASP A 68 21.80 -1.75 -0.17
N ASP A 69 23.06 -1.47 0.17
CA ASP A 69 23.77 -0.18 0.03
C ASP A 69 24.05 0.31 -1.43
N SER A 70 23.19 -0.04 -2.39
CA SER A 70 23.23 0.39 -3.79
C SER A 70 23.12 1.93 -3.95
N LYS A 71 23.81 2.48 -4.94
CA LYS A 71 23.69 3.92 -5.25
C LYS A 71 22.63 4.12 -6.32
N GLY A 72 21.70 5.05 -6.09
CA GLY A 72 20.64 5.41 -7.05
C GLY A 72 19.25 4.90 -6.66
N ILE A 73 18.31 4.98 -7.60
CA ILE A 73 16.92 4.53 -7.42
C ILE A 73 16.92 3.02 -7.19
N SER A 74 16.19 2.56 -6.17
CA SER A 74 16.06 1.14 -5.85
C SER A 74 15.54 0.34 -7.06
N PRO A 75 16.09 -0.85 -7.37
CA PRO A 75 15.69 -1.59 -8.57
C PRO A 75 14.19 -1.93 -8.60
N TYR A 76 13.60 -2.34 -7.47
CA TYR A 76 12.15 -2.58 -7.33
C TYR A 76 11.35 -1.32 -7.65
N MET A 77 11.85 -0.15 -7.26
CA MET A 77 11.19 1.13 -7.52
C MET A 77 11.30 1.48 -9.00
N GLN A 78 12.45 1.24 -9.65
CA GLN A 78 12.57 1.42 -11.10
C GLN A 78 11.56 0.53 -11.86
N GLU A 79 11.45 -0.74 -11.46
CA GLU A 79 10.49 -1.68 -12.05
C GLU A 79 9.05 -1.22 -11.81
N LEU A 80 8.72 -0.78 -10.59
CA LEU A 80 7.39 -0.29 -10.22
C LEU A 80 6.99 0.95 -11.03
N LEU A 81 7.88 1.93 -11.16
CA LEU A 81 7.63 3.15 -11.93
C LEU A 81 7.41 2.85 -13.42
N ALA A 82 8.18 1.91 -13.98
CA ALA A 82 7.97 1.42 -15.34
C ALA A 82 6.61 0.70 -15.46
N TYR A 83 6.26 -0.13 -14.47
CA TYR A 83 4.99 -0.84 -14.44
C TYR A 83 3.77 0.09 -14.32
N ILE A 84 3.83 1.14 -13.50
CA ILE A 84 2.80 2.18 -13.43
C ILE A 84 2.60 2.85 -14.81
N GLY A 85 3.69 3.15 -15.52
CA GLY A 85 3.60 3.65 -16.90
C GLY A 85 2.94 2.68 -17.87
N ARG A 86 3.15 1.36 -17.69
CA ARG A 86 2.45 0.34 -18.48
C ARG A 86 0.97 0.29 -18.13
N ILE A 87 0.60 0.41 -16.86
CA ILE A 87 -0.82 0.44 -16.45
C ILE A 87 -1.52 1.61 -17.14
N GLU A 88 -0.97 2.82 -17.05
CA GLU A 88 -1.48 4.01 -17.74
C GLU A 88 -1.64 3.77 -19.25
N PHE A 89 -0.60 3.26 -19.91
CA PHE A 89 -0.63 2.94 -21.33
C PHE A 89 -1.76 1.97 -21.69
N HIS A 90 -1.92 0.87 -20.94
CA HIS A 90 -2.97 -0.11 -21.19
C HIS A 90 -4.36 0.46 -20.96
N LEU A 91 -4.59 1.18 -19.85
CA LEU A 91 -5.89 1.74 -19.50
C LEU A 91 -6.32 2.87 -20.45
N SER A 92 -5.37 3.57 -21.08
CA SER A 92 -5.65 4.60 -22.10
C SER A 92 -6.40 4.09 -23.33
N HIS A 93 -6.43 2.77 -23.56
CA HIS A 93 -7.10 2.14 -24.71
C HIS A 93 -8.59 1.88 -24.49
N PHE A 94 -9.10 2.01 -23.26
CA PHE A 94 -10.51 1.87 -22.93
C PHE A 94 -10.93 2.87 -21.84
N PRO A 95 -10.72 4.18 -22.09
CA PRO A 95 -10.82 5.21 -21.07
C PRO A 95 -12.25 5.46 -20.61
N SER A 96 -13.25 5.32 -21.50
CA SER A 96 -14.66 5.54 -21.15
C SER A 96 -15.12 4.50 -20.14
N THR A 97 -14.69 3.25 -20.35
CA THR A 97 -14.98 2.13 -19.46
C THR A 97 -14.39 2.36 -18.06
N ILE A 98 -13.13 2.80 -17.97
CA ILE A 98 -12.45 3.01 -16.68
C ILE A 98 -12.95 4.26 -15.95
N ARG A 99 -13.28 5.34 -16.68
CA ARG A 99 -13.76 6.62 -16.09
C ARG A 99 -14.99 6.48 -15.19
N HIS A 100 -15.84 5.49 -15.45
CA HIS A 100 -17.04 5.24 -14.66
C HIS A 100 -16.79 4.35 -13.42
N THR A 101 -15.54 3.97 -13.17
CA THR A 101 -15.14 3.08 -12.08
C THR A 101 -14.19 3.78 -11.11
N SER A 102 -14.15 3.32 -9.87
CA SER A 102 -13.10 3.66 -8.89
C SER A 102 -11.82 2.84 -9.10
N ALA A 103 -11.60 2.26 -10.29
CA ALA A 103 -10.50 1.34 -10.53
C ALA A 103 -9.13 2.03 -10.42
N LEU A 104 -8.98 3.24 -10.98
CA LEU A 104 -7.70 3.96 -10.92
C LEU A 104 -7.35 4.40 -9.50
N SER A 105 -8.29 4.99 -8.76
CA SER A 105 -8.05 5.39 -7.37
C SER A 105 -7.84 4.18 -6.47
N SER A 106 -8.54 3.06 -6.69
CA SER A 106 -8.32 1.83 -5.91
C SER A 106 -6.97 1.16 -6.20
N ILE A 107 -6.41 1.28 -7.42
CA ILE A 107 -5.03 0.90 -7.69
C ILE A 107 -4.06 1.83 -6.94
N SER A 108 -4.29 3.14 -6.95
CA SER A 108 -3.45 4.11 -6.22
C SER A 108 -3.44 3.85 -4.71
N ASP A 109 -4.62 3.64 -4.11
CA ASP A 109 -4.76 3.26 -2.71
C ASP A 109 -3.96 1.98 -2.41
N TYR A 110 -4.06 0.98 -3.28
CA TYR A 110 -3.36 -0.29 -3.12
C TYR A 110 -1.83 -0.15 -3.24
N ILE A 111 -1.34 0.59 -4.24
CA ILE A 111 0.10 0.84 -4.42
C ILE A 111 0.69 1.46 -3.15
N ILE A 112 0.04 2.51 -2.63
CA ILE A 112 0.49 3.20 -1.41
C ILE A 112 0.42 2.26 -0.21
N GLN A 113 -0.69 1.55 -0.01
CA GLN A 113 -0.83 0.63 1.12
C GLN A 113 0.24 -0.47 1.11
N VAL A 114 0.45 -1.14 -0.03
CA VAL A 114 1.46 -2.20 -0.16
C VAL A 114 2.86 -1.64 0.07
N PHE A 115 3.18 -0.46 -0.44
CA PHE A 115 4.46 0.20 -0.19
C PHE A 115 4.67 0.48 1.29
N ILE A 116 3.71 1.14 1.96
CA ILE A 116 3.82 1.53 3.38
C ILE A 116 3.99 0.31 4.28
N VAL A 117 3.19 -0.74 4.07
CA VAL A 117 3.30 -1.96 4.89
C VAL A 117 4.66 -2.64 4.67
N ASN A 118 5.15 -2.74 3.42
CA ASN A 118 6.49 -3.31 3.18
C ASN A 118 7.61 -2.45 3.78
N ALA A 119 7.57 -1.14 3.55
CA ALA A 119 8.59 -0.20 4.02
C ALA A 119 8.72 -0.22 5.55
N THR A 120 7.60 -0.30 6.28
CA THR A 120 7.59 -0.39 7.76
C THR A 120 8.04 -1.76 8.30
N LEU A 121 8.23 -2.76 7.44
CA LEU A 121 8.79 -4.05 7.81
C LEU A 121 10.30 -4.15 7.53
N VAL A 122 10.89 -3.17 6.83
CA VAL A 122 12.34 -3.08 6.65
C VAL A 122 12.97 -2.60 7.95
N ARG A 123 13.66 -3.51 8.65
CA ARG A 123 14.31 -3.25 9.94
C ARG A 123 15.71 -3.88 9.98
N PRO A 124 16.71 -3.23 10.61
CA PRO A 124 16.62 -1.95 11.33
C PRO A 124 16.52 -0.73 10.41
N LEU A 125 15.78 0.30 10.84
CA LEU A 125 15.55 1.52 10.07
C LEU A 125 16.71 2.53 10.24
N THR A 126 17.85 2.24 9.63
CA THR A 126 19.01 3.14 9.64
C THR A 126 18.73 4.45 8.88
N ASP A 127 19.51 5.50 9.12
CA ASP A 127 19.36 6.79 8.41
C ASP A 127 19.49 6.67 6.89
N SER A 128 20.32 5.75 6.39
CA SER A 128 20.47 5.49 4.95
C SER A 128 19.23 4.81 4.37
N ILE A 129 18.71 3.78 5.05
CA ILE A 129 17.47 3.09 4.66
C ILE A 129 16.29 4.06 4.71
N ARG A 130 16.18 4.86 5.78
CA ARG A 130 15.13 5.87 5.94
C ARG A 130 15.14 6.89 4.80
N ARG A 131 16.30 7.48 4.50
CA ARG A 131 16.45 8.42 3.37
C ARG A 131 16.05 7.78 2.05
N ARG A 132 16.44 6.52 1.82
CA ARG A 132 16.06 5.81 0.60
C ARG A 132 14.55 5.57 0.52
N LEU A 133 13.91 5.09 1.58
CA LEU A 133 12.46 4.88 1.61
C LEU A 133 11.70 6.19 1.35
N TYR A 134 12.20 7.31 1.88
CA TYR A 134 11.69 8.64 1.57
C TYR A 134 11.80 8.98 0.07
N GLU A 135 12.99 8.84 -0.50
CA GLU A 135 13.25 9.13 -1.92
C GLU A 135 12.45 8.21 -2.87
N ASP A 136 12.24 6.96 -2.49
CA ASP A 136 11.43 6.00 -3.23
C ASP A 136 9.94 6.34 -3.14
N LEU A 137 9.44 6.67 -1.93
CA LEU A 137 8.07 7.10 -1.71
C LEU A 137 7.74 8.39 -2.47
N GLU A 138 8.66 9.36 -2.48
CA GLU A 138 8.50 10.61 -3.23
C GLU A 138 8.28 10.34 -4.73
N LYS A 139 9.12 9.50 -5.34
CA LYS A 139 8.99 9.11 -6.76
C LYS A 139 7.73 8.31 -7.03
N LEU A 140 7.36 7.42 -6.10
CA LEU A 140 6.14 6.64 -6.20
C LEU A 140 4.91 7.55 -6.24
N LEU A 141 4.84 8.51 -5.32
CA LEU A 141 3.74 9.47 -5.25
C LEU A 141 3.71 10.36 -6.49
N ASP A 142 4.86 10.81 -7.02
CA ASP A 142 4.91 11.54 -8.29
C ASP A 142 4.35 10.74 -9.46
N ALA A 143 4.66 9.44 -9.53
CA ALA A 143 4.14 8.58 -10.58
C ALA A 143 2.64 8.31 -10.44
N VAL A 144 2.14 8.14 -9.22
CA VAL A 144 0.71 8.00 -8.94
C VAL A 144 -0.04 9.27 -9.32
N ASP A 145 0.45 10.44 -8.88
CA ASP A 145 -0.18 11.74 -9.15
C ASP A 145 -0.21 12.09 -10.64
N SER A 146 0.84 11.72 -11.39
CA SER A 146 0.96 12.04 -12.81
C SER A 146 0.28 11.06 -13.76
N LYS A 147 0.22 9.77 -13.42
CA LYS A 147 -0.20 8.70 -14.35
C LYS A 147 -1.48 7.98 -13.95
N MET A 148 -1.92 8.16 -12.71
CA MET A 148 -3.09 7.47 -12.14
C MET A 148 -4.13 8.51 -11.67
N SER A 149 -5.19 8.04 -11.00
CA SER A 149 -6.06 8.94 -10.24
C SER A 149 -5.56 9.08 -8.81
N PRO A 150 -5.69 10.26 -8.18
CA PRO A 150 -5.28 10.44 -6.79
C PRO A 150 -5.87 9.38 -5.86
N SER A 151 -5.09 8.99 -4.86
CA SER A 151 -5.55 8.10 -3.80
C SER A 151 -6.70 8.76 -3.02
N VAL A 152 -7.76 8.00 -2.80
CA VAL A 152 -8.89 8.43 -1.97
C VAL A 152 -8.61 8.09 -0.51
N LYS A 153 -7.94 6.97 -0.24
CA LYS A 153 -7.61 6.52 1.12
C LYS A 153 -6.44 7.27 1.75
N TYR A 154 -5.48 7.74 0.93
CA TYR A 154 -4.25 8.39 1.39
C TYR A 154 -4.00 9.72 0.65
N PRO A 155 -4.88 10.72 0.76
CA PRO A 155 -4.80 11.95 -0.01
C PRO A 155 -3.67 12.89 0.44
N ASN A 156 -3.18 12.76 1.68
CA ASN A 156 -2.20 13.68 2.25
C ASN A 156 -0.75 13.20 2.02
N ARG A 157 -0.19 13.63 0.89
CA ARG A 157 1.20 13.36 0.50
C ARG A 157 2.23 13.77 1.56
N ALA A 158 2.05 14.92 2.20
CA ALA A 158 3.00 15.40 3.19
C ALA A 158 3.08 14.44 4.39
N HIS A 159 1.93 13.95 4.87
CA HIS A 159 1.89 12.98 5.97
C HIS A 159 2.52 11.64 5.60
N LEU A 160 2.37 11.17 4.36
CA LEU A 160 3.04 9.96 3.89
C LEU A 160 4.57 10.13 3.90
N LEU A 161 5.09 11.26 3.40
CA LEU A 161 6.54 11.53 3.38
C LEU A 161 7.14 11.71 4.78
N LEU A 162 6.34 12.18 5.74
CA LEU A 162 6.78 12.32 7.13
C LEU A 162 7.16 10.98 7.78
N LEU A 163 6.60 9.85 7.31
CA LEU A 163 6.92 8.50 7.81
C LEU A 163 8.40 8.15 7.72
N PHE A 164 9.09 8.66 6.70
CA PHE A 164 10.48 8.34 6.42
C PHE A 164 11.37 9.58 6.38
N SER A 165 10.89 10.71 6.90
CA SER A 165 11.66 11.95 6.88
C SER A 165 12.93 11.85 7.74
N PRO A 166 14.13 12.18 7.21
CA PRO A 166 15.38 12.16 7.97
C PRO A 166 15.35 13.17 9.12
N GLY A 167 15.85 12.80 10.29
CA GLY A 167 16.07 13.73 11.41
C GLY A 167 14.83 14.14 12.22
N GLN A 168 13.64 13.55 11.97
CA GLN A 168 12.49 13.74 12.84
C GLN A 168 12.42 12.66 13.92
N SER A 169 12.67 13.07 15.17
CA SER A 169 12.57 12.25 16.39
C SER A 169 11.16 12.19 16.99
N SER A 170 10.19 12.95 16.45
CA SER A 170 8.81 12.92 16.92
C SER A 170 7.84 13.00 15.74
N MET A 171 7.61 11.86 15.10
CA MET A 171 6.38 11.64 14.33
C MET A 171 5.12 12.09 15.10
N ALA A 172 5.20 12.10 16.45
CA ALA A 172 4.17 12.47 17.41
C ALA A 172 3.63 13.90 17.30
N ASP A 173 4.44 14.90 16.90
CA ASP A 173 3.96 16.30 16.88
C ASP A 173 3.03 16.59 15.69
N ASN A 174 3.13 15.79 14.61
CA ASN A 174 2.32 15.92 13.41
C ASN A 174 1.06 15.03 13.42
N MET A 175 0.80 14.29 14.51
CA MET A 175 -0.30 13.31 14.60
C MET A 175 -1.66 13.91 14.94
N ASN A 176 -1.72 15.19 15.31
CA ASN A 176 -2.97 15.86 15.68
C ASN A 176 -3.77 16.39 14.48
N ASP A 177 -3.27 16.23 13.25
CA ASP A 177 -3.97 16.65 12.02
C ASP A 177 -4.29 15.42 11.14
N ASP A 178 -5.60 15.15 11.01
CA ASP A 178 -6.30 13.89 10.68
C ASP A 178 -6.08 13.30 9.26
N GLY A 179 -4.83 13.18 8.78
CA GLY A 179 -4.61 12.79 7.38
C GLY A 179 -4.48 11.28 7.08
N LEU A 180 -4.09 10.44 8.05
CA LEU A 180 -3.76 9.02 7.80
C LEU A 180 -4.34 8.09 8.87
N PRO A 181 -4.73 6.85 8.50
CA PRO A 181 -5.15 5.82 9.45
C PRO A 181 -4.12 5.57 10.56
N ALA A 182 -4.59 5.45 11.80
CA ALA A 182 -3.75 5.29 13.00
C ALA A 182 -2.77 4.12 12.90
N TRP A 183 -3.16 3.02 12.25
CA TRP A 183 -2.29 1.85 12.08
C TRP A 183 -0.99 2.17 11.35
N ILE A 184 -0.97 3.14 10.42
CA ILE A 184 0.24 3.53 9.68
C ILE A 184 1.27 4.12 10.63
N TYR A 185 0.84 4.99 11.54
CA TYR A 185 1.72 5.56 12.57
C TYR A 185 2.21 4.49 13.55
N ILE A 186 1.32 3.58 13.97
CA ILE A 186 1.70 2.46 14.84
C ILE A 186 2.78 1.60 14.16
N HIS A 187 2.60 1.27 12.88
CA HIS A 187 3.57 0.55 12.08
C HIS A 187 4.94 1.25 12.03
N ALA A 188 4.95 2.55 11.73
CA ALA A 188 6.18 3.32 11.65
C ALA A 188 6.93 3.37 13.00
N LEU A 189 6.20 3.54 14.11
CA LEU A 189 6.79 3.51 15.46
C LEU A 189 7.35 2.14 15.84
N ILE A 190 6.70 1.04 15.43
CA ILE A 190 7.23 -0.32 15.61
C ILE A 190 8.49 -0.52 14.76
N ALA A 191 8.48 -0.03 13.51
CA ALA A 191 9.64 -0.11 12.61
C ALA A 191 10.88 0.57 13.21
N ASP A 192 10.67 1.74 13.83
CA ASP A 192 11.72 2.55 14.47
C ASP A 192 12.08 2.08 15.89
N SER A 193 11.39 1.08 16.42
CA SER A 193 11.68 0.52 17.73
C SER A 193 12.83 -0.50 17.66
N PRO A 194 13.55 -0.74 18.78
CA PRO A 194 14.55 -1.81 18.85
C PRO A 194 13.95 -3.21 18.61
N GLU A 195 14.78 -4.16 18.20
CA GLU A 195 14.37 -5.53 17.83
C GLU A 195 13.67 -6.33 18.94
N ILE A 196 13.86 -5.92 20.21
CA ILE A 196 13.13 -6.51 21.34
C ILE A 196 11.60 -6.38 21.18
N LEU A 197 11.14 -5.30 20.55
CA LEU A 197 9.80 -5.22 20.00
C LEU A 197 9.83 -5.82 18.59
N VAL A 198 9.42 -7.08 18.48
CA VAL A 198 9.46 -7.83 17.22
C VAL A 198 8.54 -7.21 16.17
N SER A 199 8.85 -7.45 14.89
CA SER A 199 7.99 -7.03 13.79
C SER A 199 6.64 -7.75 13.83
N PRO A 200 5.55 -7.12 13.36
CA PRO A 200 4.20 -7.70 13.40
C PRO A 200 4.09 -9.10 12.79
N HIS A 201 4.78 -9.37 11.68
CA HIS A 201 4.77 -10.69 11.04
C HIS A 201 5.46 -11.77 11.89
N LEU A 202 6.48 -11.40 12.67
CA LEU A 202 7.26 -12.35 13.49
C LEU A 202 6.49 -12.79 14.75
N SER A 203 5.63 -11.94 15.31
CA SER A 203 4.85 -12.30 16.51
C SER A 203 3.90 -13.47 16.27
N VAL A 204 3.50 -13.70 15.02
CA VAL A 204 2.64 -14.80 14.57
C VAL A 204 3.35 -15.76 13.61
N GLN A 205 4.69 -15.64 13.49
CA GLN A 205 5.53 -16.49 12.64
C GLN A 205 5.11 -16.54 11.16
N TRP A 206 4.59 -15.45 10.63
CA TRP A 206 4.24 -15.32 9.22
C TRP A 206 5.42 -14.85 8.38
N PRO A 207 5.59 -15.37 7.15
CA PRO A 207 6.40 -14.69 6.14
C PRO A 207 5.90 -13.26 5.92
N ILE A 208 6.82 -12.35 5.57
CA ILE A 208 6.49 -10.95 5.30
C ILE A 208 5.34 -10.81 4.30
N GLU A 209 5.40 -11.54 3.19
CA GLU A 209 4.38 -11.53 2.14
C GLU A 209 2.99 -11.91 2.67
N GLN A 210 2.91 -12.92 3.54
CA GLN A 210 1.64 -13.33 4.13
C GLN A 210 1.04 -12.21 4.98
N TYR A 211 1.86 -11.53 5.79
CA TYR A 211 1.42 -10.43 6.62
C TYR A 211 1.03 -9.19 5.80
N VAL A 212 1.82 -8.81 4.78
CA VAL A 212 1.48 -7.71 3.86
C VAL A 212 0.14 -7.98 3.18
N LYS A 213 -0.06 -9.21 2.68
CA LYS A 213 -1.31 -9.61 2.05
C LYS A 213 -2.49 -9.50 3.03
N TRP A 214 -2.32 -10.00 4.26
CA TRP A 214 -3.31 -9.88 5.31
C TRP A 214 -3.70 -8.41 5.56
N CYS A 215 -2.73 -7.50 5.72
CA CYS A 215 -3.00 -6.07 5.87
C CYS A 215 -3.77 -5.45 4.70
N CYS A 216 -3.59 -5.96 3.47
CA CYS A 216 -4.31 -5.47 2.29
C CYS A 216 -5.76 -5.96 2.17
N GLU A 217 -6.10 -7.03 2.90
CA GLU A 217 -7.41 -7.71 2.85
C GLU A 217 -8.29 -7.38 4.06
N HIS A 218 -7.74 -6.72 5.07
CA HIS A 218 -8.41 -6.42 6.34
C HIS A 218 -8.63 -4.92 6.52
N SER A 219 -9.65 -4.58 7.30
CA SER A 219 -9.99 -3.21 7.66
C SER A 219 -8.94 -2.57 8.57
N ASP A 220 -8.92 -1.24 8.60
CA ASP A 220 -8.01 -0.49 9.47
C ASP A 220 -8.18 -0.89 10.95
N MET A 221 -9.40 -1.21 11.39
CA MET A 221 -9.70 -1.67 12.74
C MET A 221 -9.15 -3.06 13.06
N GLU A 222 -9.21 -3.99 12.12
CA GLU A 222 -8.63 -5.31 12.29
C GLU A 222 -7.09 -5.23 12.39
N ILE A 223 -6.46 -4.36 11.58
CA ILE A 223 -5.02 -4.10 11.67
C ILE A 223 -4.67 -3.51 13.04
N ILE A 224 -5.41 -2.51 13.54
CA ILE A 224 -5.19 -1.93 14.88
C ILE A 224 -5.36 -3.00 15.97
N SER A 225 -6.38 -3.86 15.86
CA SER A 225 -6.62 -4.95 16.81
C SER A 225 -5.45 -5.94 16.83
N PHE A 226 -4.93 -6.32 15.67
CA PHE A 226 -3.74 -7.16 15.56
C PHE A 226 -2.52 -6.52 16.25
N LEU A 227 -2.27 -5.23 15.99
CA LEU A 227 -1.14 -4.50 16.59
C LEU A 227 -1.32 -4.33 18.10
N SER A 228 -2.54 -4.16 18.60
CA SER A 228 -2.85 -4.17 20.03
C SER A 228 -2.52 -5.50 20.69
N GLY A 229 -2.81 -6.62 20.02
CA GLY A 229 -2.42 -7.96 20.46
C GLY A 229 -0.89 -8.14 20.52
N LEU A 230 -0.17 -7.63 19.52
CA LEU A 230 1.30 -7.58 19.52
C LEU A 230 1.82 -6.82 20.74
N MET A 231 1.30 -5.61 20.99
CA MET A 231 1.75 -4.77 22.11
C MET A 231 1.45 -5.40 23.46
N THR A 232 0.29 -6.04 23.62
CA THR A 232 -0.06 -6.80 24.83
C THR A 232 0.94 -7.92 25.10
N SER A 233 1.32 -8.64 24.05
CA SER A 233 2.31 -9.73 24.13
C SER A 233 3.69 -9.19 24.53
N TYR A 234 4.08 -8.05 23.98
CA TYR A 234 5.31 -7.35 24.35
C TYR A 234 5.30 -6.90 25.82
N THR A 235 4.19 -6.33 26.31
CA THR A 235 4.04 -5.93 27.72
C THR A 235 4.22 -7.11 28.67
N ALA A 236 3.60 -8.25 28.36
CA ALA A 236 3.77 -9.47 29.15
C ALA A 236 5.23 -9.97 29.15
N LEU A 237 5.93 -9.86 28.01
CA LEU A 237 7.34 -10.22 27.90
C LEU A 237 8.23 -9.37 28.81
N VAL A 238 8.08 -8.04 28.78
CA VAL A 238 8.85 -7.09 29.61
C VAL A 238 8.64 -7.39 31.10
N ILE A 239 7.37 -7.60 31.50
CA ILE A 239 7.01 -7.96 32.88
C ILE A 239 7.66 -9.29 33.29
N ASN A 240 7.56 -10.32 32.46
CA ASN A 240 8.14 -11.64 32.76
C ASN A 240 9.67 -11.61 32.86
N ARG A 241 10.32 -10.73 32.09
CA ARG A 241 11.78 -10.51 32.15
C ARG A 241 12.22 -9.62 33.31
N HIS A 242 11.28 -9.10 34.10
CA HIS A 242 11.56 -8.16 35.18
C HIS A 242 12.31 -6.91 34.69
N GLU A 243 12.09 -6.54 33.42
CA GLU A 243 12.63 -5.32 32.83
C GLU A 243 11.89 -4.11 33.40
N THR A 244 12.61 -3.03 33.67
CA THR A 244 12.05 -1.82 34.30
C THR A 244 11.63 -0.75 33.29
N GLN A 245 11.90 -0.96 32.01
CA GLN A 245 11.67 0.02 30.94
C GLN A 245 11.13 -0.65 29.69
N TYR A 246 10.13 -0.02 29.07
CA TYR A 246 9.64 -0.37 27.74
C TYR A 246 10.50 0.28 26.65
N VAL A 247 10.32 -0.12 25.39
CA VAL A 247 10.90 0.60 24.25
C VAL A 247 10.46 2.07 24.23
N PRO A 248 11.29 3.00 23.74
CA PRO A 248 11.00 4.43 23.77
C PRO A 248 9.63 4.82 23.18
N HIS A 249 9.21 4.15 22.10
CA HIS A 249 7.95 4.44 21.40
C HIS A 249 6.70 3.81 22.03
N TYR A 250 6.84 2.98 23.07
CA TYR A 250 5.71 2.25 23.67
C TYR A 250 4.54 3.15 24.09
N PRO A 251 4.74 4.27 24.83
CA PRO A 251 3.62 5.11 25.26
C PRO A 251 2.83 5.68 24.08
N GLN A 252 3.51 6.09 23.02
CA GLN A 252 2.91 6.66 21.81
C GLN A 252 2.10 5.62 21.04
N ILE A 253 2.63 4.40 20.91
CA ILE A 253 1.90 3.29 20.26
C ILE A 253 0.60 3.00 21.01
N MET A 254 0.63 2.94 22.35
CA MET A 254 -0.55 2.67 23.16
C MET A 254 -1.59 3.79 23.07
N GLU A 255 -1.16 5.06 23.01
CA GLU A 255 -2.05 6.21 22.79
C GLU A 255 -2.76 6.12 21.44
N LEU A 256 -2.03 5.78 20.37
CA LEU A 256 -2.60 5.62 19.03
C LEU A 256 -3.58 4.45 18.93
N ILE A 257 -3.28 3.32 19.58
CA ILE A 257 -4.21 2.19 19.65
C ILE A 257 -5.50 2.63 20.32
N LYS A 258 -5.41 3.32 21.46
CA LYS A 258 -6.58 3.83 22.18
C LYS A 258 -7.41 4.76 21.30
N LYS A 259 -6.79 5.79 20.71
CA LYS A 259 -7.47 6.74 19.80
C LYS A 259 -8.14 6.01 18.63
N GLY A 260 -7.42 5.11 17.95
CA GLY A 260 -7.95 4.36 16.81
C GLY A 260 -9.16 3.48 17.16
N THR A 261 -9.20 2.93 18.37
CA THR A 261 -10.37 2.18 18.85
C THR A 261 -11.55 3.07 19.25
N GLU A 262 -11.28 4.29 19.75
CA GLU A 262 -12.31 5.25 20.16
C GLU A 262 -12.97 5.97 18.96
N THR A 263 -12.22 6.32 17.91
CA THR A 263 -12.75 6.97 16.69
C THR A 263 -13.71 6.06 15.90
N SER A 264 -13.71 4.76 16.19
CA SER A 264 -14.52 3.75 15.49
C SER A 264 -15.76 3.28 16.28
N SER A 265 -16.00 3.86 17.46
CA SER A 265 -17.18 3.63 18.31
C SER A 265 -18.21 4.74 18.16
#